data_AF-A0A961RWE0-F1
#
_entry.id   AF-A0A961RWE0-F1
#
_cell.length_a   1.000
_cell.length_b   1.000
_cell.length_c   1.000
_cell.angle_alpha   90.00
_cell.angle_beta   90.00
_cell.angle_gamma   90.00
#
_symmetry.space_group_name_H-M   'P 1'
#
loop_
_entity.id
_entity.type
_entity.pdbx_description
1 polymer ?
#
loop_
_entity_poly.entity_id
_entity_poly.type
_entity_poly.pdbx_seq_one_letter_code
_entity_poly.pdbx_strand_id
1 'polypeptide(L)'
;VETFHDCMETMLKIIDRKRLILNLPWFLAKAMARLVGWLPGAPVTLDQVIMLQRDNVVSDDAIKARRTLEGLGIVPHSMAAILPSYLVRFRPAGQFTRKGEA
;
A
#
# COMPACT_ATOMS: atom_id res chain seq x y z
N VAL A 1 -2.72 13.62 -2.95
CA VAL A 1 -3.14 12.56 -2.01
C VAL A 1 -3.39 11.33 -2.85
N GLU A 2 -2.67 10.25 -2.62
CA GLU A 2 -2.83 9.00 -3.37
C GLU A 2 -3.93 8.16 -2.73
N THR A 3 -4.77 7.50 -3.53
CA THR A 3 -5.71 6.51 -3.01
C THR A 3 -4.99 5.17 -2.77
N PHE A 4 -5.64 4.26 -2.03
CA PHE A 4 -5.10 2.90 -1.87
C PHE A 4 -4.96 2.18 -3.22
N HIS A 5 -5.87 2.45 -4.17
CA HIS A 5 -5.79 1.90 -5.53
C HIS A 5 -4.53 2.39 -6.26
N ASP A 6 -4.24 3.69 -6.21
CA ASP A 6 -3.06 4.29 -6.86
C ASP A 6 -1.75 3.74 -6.28
N CYS A 7 -1.72 3.50 -4.96
CA CYS A 7 -0.60 2.82 -4.29
C CYS A 7 -0.39 1.40 -4.83
N MET A 8 -1.47 0.64 -5.03
CA MET A 8 -1.41 -0.72 -5.58
C MET A 8 -0.95 -0.73 -7.04
N GLU A 9 -1.45 0.18 -7.88
CA GLU A 9 -0.99 0.33 -9.26
C GLU A 9 0.49 0.71 -9.33
N THR A 10 0.92 1.66 -8.50
CA THR A 10 2.32 2.07 -8.40
C THR A 10 3.22 0.90 -8.02
N MET A 11 2.80 0.10 -7.03
CA MET A 11 3.52 -1.11 -6.64
C MET A 11 3.62 -2.11 -7.79
N LEU A 12 2.49 -2.45 -8.44
CA LEU A 12 2.45 -3.39 -9.57
C LEU A 12 3.34 -2.96 -10.73
N LYS A 13 3.35 -1.66 -11.05
CA LYS A 13 4.24 -1.06 -12.05
C LYS A 13 5.71 -1.19 -11.67
N ILE A 14 6.07 -0.96 -10.41
CA ILE A 14 7.47 -1.04 -9.96
C ILE A 14 7.98 -2.47 -9.98
N ILE A 15 7.14 -3.43 -9.57
CA ILE A 15 7.48 -4.86 -9.55
C ILE A 15 7.28 -5.55 -10.90
N ASP A 16 6.91 -4.81 -11.96
CA ASP A 16 6.65 -5.33 -13.30
C ASP A 16 5.75 -6.58 -13.25
N ARG A 17 4.54 -6.43 -12.69
CA ARG A 17 3.53 -7.50 -12.66
C ARG A 17 2.17 -6.99 -13.07
N LYS A 18 1.51 -7.73 -13.96
CA LYS A 18 0.12 -7.48 -14.37
C LYS A 18 -0.83 -8.29 -13.47
N ARG A 19 -1.56 -7.60 -12.59
CA ARG A 19 -2.58 -8.20 -11.71
C ARG A 19 -3.84 -7.36 -11.76
N LEU A 20 -4.98 -8.03 -11.76
CA LEU A 20 -6.28 -7.39 -11.69
C LEU A 20 -6.52 -6.88 -10.26
N ILE A 21 -6.91 -5.62 -10.13
CA ILE A 21 -7.37 -5.02 -8.87
C ILE A 21 -8.90 -5.07 -8.86
N LEU A 22 -9.47 -5.76 -7.88
CA LEU A 22 -10.92 -5.93 -7.75
C LEU A 22 -11.41 -5.26 -6.47
N ASN A 23 -12.54 -4.56 -6.57
CA ASN A 23 -13.23 -4.01 -5.41
C ASN A 23 -13.96 -5.12 -4.66
N LEU A 24 -13.74 -5.19 -3.35
CA LEU A 24 -14.36 -6.18 -2.48
C LEU A 24 -15.32 -5.47 -1.51
N PRO A 25 -16.62 -5.85 -1.47
CA PRO A 25 -17.54 -5.32 -0.48
C PRO A 25 -17.06 -5.60 0.95
N TRP A 26 -17.24 -4.64 1.86
CA TRP A 26 -16.72 -4.74 3.23
C TRP A 26 -17.23 -5.94 4.02
N PHE A 27 -18.49 -6.35 3.81
CA PHE A 27 -19.04 -7.51 4.51
C PHE A 27 -18.30 -8.80 4.12
N LEU A 28 -17.93 -8.93 2.84
CA LEU A 28 -17.21 -10.08 2.32
C LEU A 28 -15.76 -10.08 2.81
N ALA A 29 -15.09 -8.93 2.78
CA ALA A 29 -13.76 -8.76 3.36
C ALA A 29 -13.71 -9.15 4.85
N LYS A 30 -14.69 -8.67 5.64
CA LYS A 30 -14.81 -9.01 7.07
C LYS A 30 -15.09 -10.49 7.30
N ALA A 31 -15.95 -11.12 6.47
CA ALA A 31 -16.24 -12.54 6.57
C ALA A 31 -14.99 -13.38 6.29
N MET A 32 -14.27 -13.10 5.21
CA MET A 32 -13.00 -13.76 4.88
C MET A 32 -11.98 -13.60 6.02
N ALA A 33 -11.76 -12.37 6.49
CA ALA A 33 -10.78 -12.11 7.54
C ALA A 33 -11.13 -12.78 8.89
N ARG A 34 -12.41 -12.97 9.22
CA ARG A 34 -12.81 -13.75 10.41
C ARG A 34 -12.55 -15.23 10.26
N LEU A 35 -12.77 -15.79 9.07
CA LEU A 35 -12.63 -17.22 8.82
C LEU A 35 -11.16 -17.67 8.74
N VAL A 36 -10.32 -16.89 8.04
CA VAL A 36 -8.94 -17.28 7.73
C VAL A 36 -7.87 -16.37 8.34
N GLY A 37 -8.23 -15.22 8.90
CA GLY A 37 -7.25 -14.21 9.36
C GLY A 37 -6.43 -14.60 10.59
N TRP A 38 -6.78 -15.68 11.27
CA TRP A 38 -6.04 -16.22 12.43
C TRP A 38 -4.97 -17.26 12.04
N LEU A 39 -4.96 -17.73 10.79
CA LEU A 39 -4.02 -18.75 10.32
C LEU A 39 -2.60 -18.16 10.18
N PRO A 40 -1.55 -18.95 10.48
CA PRO A 40 -0.17 -18.56 10.17
C PRO A 40 -0.03 -18.26 8.67
N GLY A 41 0.46 -17.06 8.34
CA GLY A 41 0.61 -16.63 6.94
C GLY A 41 -0.67 -16.12 6.28
N ALA A 42 -1.75 -15.88 7.04
CA ALA A 42 -2.95 -15.25 6.51
C ALA A 42 -2.61 -13.89 5.86
N PRO A 43 -3.12 -13.60 4.65
CA PRO A 43 -2.75 -12.38 3.93
C PRO A 43 -3.28 -11.11 4.59
N VAL A 44 -4.42 -11.18 5.28
CA VAL A 44 -5.08 -10.04 5.96
C VAL A 44 -5.83 -10.50 7.23
N THR A 45 -5.75 -9.71 8.31
CA THR A 45 -6.50 -9.89 9.56
C THR A 45 -7.78 -9.03 9.61
N LEU A 46 -8.69 -9.32 10.55
CA LEU A 46 -9.92 -8.53 10.70
C LEU A 46 -9.63 -7.06 11.01
N ASP A 47 -8.64 -6.80 11.87
CA ASP A 47 -8.26 -5.43 12.24
C ASP A 47 -7.68 -4.67 11.05
N GLN A 48 -6.90 -5.33 10.19
CA GLN A 48 -6.41 -4.72 8.95
C GLN A 48 -7.56 -4.33 8.01
N VAL A 49 -8.62 -5.15 7.90
CA VAL A 49 -9.83 -4.77 7.13
C VAL A 49 -10.53 -3.57 7.75
N ILE A 50 -10.57 -3.47 9.08
CA ILE A 50 -11.16 -2.32 9.77
C ILE A 50 -10.33 -1.06 9.53
N MET A 51 -9.01 -1.14 9.57
CA MET A 51 -8.13 -0.01 9.28
C MET A 51 -8.28 0.50 7.84
N LEU A 52 -8.46 -0.40 6.86
CA LEU A 52 -8.66 -0.02 5.46
C LEU A 52 -9.97 0.74 5.19
N GLN A 53 -10.96 0.69 6.09
CA GLN A 53 -12.20 1.45 5.96
C GLN A 53 -12.03 2.94 6.25
N ARG A 54 -10.89 3.36 6.80
CA ARG A 54 -10.63 4.75 7.20
C ARG A 54 -9.39 5.29 6.50
N ASP A 55 -9.53 6.46 5.89
CA ASP A 55 -8.41 7.12 5.22
C ASP A 55 -7.38 7.66 6.22
N ASN A 56 -6.11 7.44 5.91
CA ASN A 56 -4.97 7.98 6.65
C ASN A 56 -4.51 9.30 6.05
N VAL A 57 -5.38 10.30 6.05
CA VAL A 57 -5.08 11.66 5.53
C VAL A 57 -4.84 12.60 6.71
N VAL A 58 -3.75 13.36 6.64
CA VAL A 58 -3.41 14.37 7.65
C VAL A 58 -4.48 15.45 7.65
N SER A 59 -5.01 15.81 8.83
CA SER A 59 -6.04 16.84 8.95
C SER A 59 -5.47 18.25 8.84
N ASP A 60 -6.31 19.19 8.40
CA ASP A 60 -5.94 20.62 8.32
C ASP A 60 -5.51 21.18 9.67
N ASP A 61 -6.13 20.76 10.77
CA ASP A 61 -5.75 21.19 12.12
C ASP A 61 -4.36 20.70 12.52
N ALA A 62 -3.97 19.49 12.10
CA ALA A 62 -2.61 19.00 12.32
C ALA A 62 -1.59 19.81 11.52
N ILE A 63 -1.90 20.19 10.27
CA ILE A 63 -1.06 21.05 9.44
C ILE A 63 -0.89 22.43 10.09
N LYS A 64 -2.01 23.07 10.51
CA LYS A 64 -1.99 24.39 11.18
C LYS A 64 -1.20 24.35 12.49
N ALA A 65 -1.34 23.28 13.27
CA ALA A 65 -0.61 23.08 14.52
C ALA A 65 0.86 22.63 14.31
N ARG A 66 1.35 22.58 13.07
CA ARG A 66 2.71 22.10 12.70
C ARG A 66 3.03 20.69 13.23
N ARG A 67 2.02 19.81 13.25
CA ARG A 67 2.14 18.39 13.61
C ARG A 67 2.32 17.52 12.37
N THR A 68 3.21 17.92 11.47
CA THR A 68 3.59 17.19 10.25
C THR A 68 5.10 16.93 10.24
N LEU A 69 5.60 16.14 9.28
CA LEU A 69 7.04 15.95 9.12
C LEU A 69 7.76 17.28 8.93
N GLU A 70 7.23 18.16 8.08
CA GLU A 70 7.78 19.49 7.83
C GLU A 70 7.71 20.37 9.08
N GLY A 71 6.64 20.26 9.87
CA GLY A 71 6.51 20.94 11.15
C GLY A 71 7.58 20.52 12.17
N LEU A 72 8.10 19.30 12.05
CA LEU A 72 9.23 18.76 12.82
C LEU A 72 10.60 19.05 12.18
N GLY A 73 10.66 19.76 11.04
CA GLY A 73 11.89 20.03 10.30
C GLY A 73 12.40 18.84 9.46
N ILE A 74 11.56 17.83 9.21
CA ILE A 74 11.90 16.65 8.41
C ILE A 74 11.40 16.84 6.98
N VAL A 75 12.29 16.68 6.00
CA VAL A 75 11.93 16.74 4.58
C VAL A 75 11.45 15.35 4.13
N PRO A 76 10.19 15.19 3.68
CA PRO A 76 9.70 13.91 3.20
C PRO A 76 10.33 13.53 1.85
N HIS A 77 10.58 12.23 1.66
CA HIS A 77 10.97 11.68 0.36
C HIS A 77 9.76 11.15 -0.40
N SER A 78 9.78 11.29 -1.73
CA SER A 78 8.71 10.76 -2.57
C SER A 78 8.74 9.23 -2.63
N MET A 79 7.56 8.62 -2.73
CA MET A 79 7.44 7.16 -2.92
C MET A 79 8.17 6.71 -4.19
N ALA A 80 8.06 7.46 -5.29
CA ALA A 80 8.73 7.12 -6.55
C ALA A 80 10.27 7.03 -6.42
N ALA A 81 10.88 7.83 -5.54
CA ALA A 81 12.32 7.77 -5.29
C ALA A 81 12.73 6.56 -4.43
N ILE A 82 11.89 6.16 -3.48
CA ILE A 82 12.25 5.16 -2.46
C ILE A 82 11.78 3.75 -2.81
N LEU A 83 10.54 3.58 -3.28
CA LEU A 83 9.94 2.26 -3.53
C LEU A 83 10.80 1.33 -4.42
N PRO A 84 11.43 1.80 -5.52
CA PRO A 84 12.26 0.93 -6.35
C PRO A 84 13.47 0.33 -5.61
N SER A 85 14.00 1.01 -4.59
CA SER A 85 15.19 0.55 -3.86
C SER A 85 15.01 -0.82 -3.19
N TYR A 86 13.78 -1.18 -2.81
CA TYR A 86 13.50 -2.43 -2.09
C TYR A 86 12.43 -3.31 -2.72
N LEU A 87 11.65 -2.81 -3.68
CA LEU A 87 10.62 -3.59 -4.37
C LEU A 87 11.16 -4.40 -5.56
N VAL A 88 12.36 -4.09 -6.06
CA VAL A 88 12.98 -4.80 -7.20
C VAL A 88 13.04 -6.32 -7.00
N ARG A 89 13.24 -6.80 -5.76
CA ARG A 89 13.25 -8.24 -5.44
C ARG A 89 11.94 -8.98 -5.78
N PHE A 90 10.82 -8.28 -5.93
CA PHE A 90 9.52 -8.87 -6.24
C PHE A 90 9.22 -8.95 -7.74
N ARG A 91 10.10 -8.41 -8.59
CA ARG A 91 10.00 -8.56 -10.05
C ARG A 91 10.18 -10.01 -10.50
N PRO A 92 9.65 -10.42 -11.67
CA PRO A 92 9.76 -11.79 -12.19
C PRO A 92 11.17 -12.40 -12.12
N ALA A 93 12.20 -11.64 -12.50
CA ALA A 93 13.62 -12.02 -12.41
C ALA A 93 14.44 -11.06 -11.52
N GLY A 94 13.79 -10.42 -10.54
CA GLY A 94 14.43 -9.46 -9.65
C GLY A 94 15.08 -8.30 -10.42
N GLN A 95 16.33 -7.98 -10.10
CA GLN A 95 17.12 -6.95 -10.77
C GLN A 95 17.42 -7.24 -12.26
N PHE A 96 17.30 -8.50 -12.69
CA PHE A 96 17.57 -8.92 -14.07
C PHE A 96 16.32 -8.90 -14.97
N THR A 97 15.16 -8.53 -14.43
CA THR A 97 13.90 -8.42 -15.19
C THR A 97 14.05 -7.39 -16.30
N ARG A 98 13.77 -7.80 -17.54
CA ARG A 98 13.68 -6.87 -18.67
C ARG A 98 12.28 -6.30 -18.73
N LYS A 99 12.19 -5.02 -19.08
CA LYS A 99 10.93 -4.28 -19.07
C LYS A 99 9.92 -4.94 -20.02
N GLY A 100 8.78 -5.37 -19.50
CA GLY A 100 7.70 -5.97 -20.32
C GLY A 100 7.66 -7.50 -20.32
N GLU A 101 8.42 -8.17 -19.45
CA GLU A 101 8.42 -9.63 -19.28
C GLU A 101 7.22 -10.18 -18.46
N ALA A 102 6.19 -9.35 -18.24
CA ALA A 102 5.06 -9.61 -17.35
C ALA A 102 3.70 -9.75 -18.06
#